data_AF-A0A4R3K158-F1
#
_entry.id   AF-A0A4R3K158-F1
#
_cell.length_a   1.000
_cell.length_b   1.000
_cell.length_c   1.000
_cell.angle_alpha   90.00
_cell.angle_beta   90.00
_cell.angle_gamma   90.00
#
_symmetry.space_group_name_H-M   'P 1'
#
loop_
_entity.id
_entity.type
_entity.pdbx_description
1 polymer ?
#
loop_
_entity_poly.entity_id
_entity_poly.type
_entity_poly.pdbx_seq_one_letter_code
_entity_poly.pdbx_strand_id
1 'polypeptide(L)'
;MKIKKVRNVLTATALTCSMITVPVFAAPANSSSLESQKKQTQSEVDNLQSQLSTLMSKMTELQSQLISKGQEITEAKQKLADAQEKEKQQYEDMKLRIKYMYEEGDGSALERIISSGSIADMLSQAEYVQKIHSYDRDMLNEYVDTVTEVKNLETSLENDMDKLEEIQTQYEDQQTEMNTTIEGKRAEVANLDQQIQEAAKKAAEEEAARQKAAQETAAKNNSAAQIAGAGGNGATPETQVTPTVDPPVVPDTPAPPANTGNTSAAQAIVNAAWTQIGVPYVYGGSTPYVALDCSGLTQWCHAQAGISIGRTDWQQLAGGQIVYDPQPGDICWTPGHVAIYIGGGQMIEAQQDGVPVCVSSVRATSYVRYW
;
A
#
# COMPACT_ATOMS: atom_id res chain seq x y z
N MET A 1 -20.83 23.14 -6.40
CA MET A 1 -19.60 23.50 -5.66
C MET A 1 -18.38 23.12 -6.51
N LYS A 2 -17.33 23.95 -6.59
CA LYS A 2 -16.16 23.71 -7.46
C LYS A 2 -15.16 22.80 -6.75
N ILE A 3 -15.10 21.53 -7.13
CA ILE A 3 -14.08 20.58 -6.65
C ILE A 3 -12.70 21.09 -7.13
N LYS A 4 -11.86 21.49 -6.18
CA LYS A 4 -10.47 21.87 -6.47
C LYS A 4 -9.72 20.60 -6.86
N LYS A 5 -9.15 20.58 -8.07
CA LYS A 5 -8.21 19.55 -8.50
C LYS A 5 -6.96 19.61 -7.64
N VAL A 6 -6.85 18.74 -6.65
CA VAL A 6 -5.60 18.54 -5.90
C VAL A 6 -4.67 17.73 -6.80
N ARG A 7 -3.56 18.33 -7.22
CA ARG A 7 -2.50 17.68 -7.99
C ARG A 7 -1.65 16.87 -7.02
N ASN A 8 -1.75 15.54 -7.10
CA ASN A 8 -0.85 14.63 -6.40
C ASN A 8 0.57 14.77 -6.97
N VAL A 9 1.48 15.31 -6.17
CA VAL A 9 2.92 15.20 -6.36
C VAL A 9 3.47 14.58 -5.09
N LEU A 10 3.58 13.26 -5.06
CA LEU A 10 4.26 12.52 -4.00
C LEU A 10 5.69 12.25 -4.46
N THR A 11 6.61 13.11 -4.03
CA THR A 11 8.04 12.81 -4.02
C THR A 11 8.34 11.97 -2.79
N ALA A 12 8.04 10.68 -2.86
CA ALA A 12 8.51 9.70 -1.88
C ALA A 12 10.02 9.58 -2.05
N THR A 13 10.78 9.91 -1.03
CA THR A 13 12.23 9.94 -1.13
C THR A 13 12.76 8.89 -0.14
N ALA A 14 13.65 8.01 -0.59
CA ALA A 14 14.02 6.79 0.13
C ALA A 14 14.87 7.05 1.39
N LEU A 15 14.63 6.27 2.44
CA LEU A 15 15.47 6.16 3.63
C LEU A 15 16.40 4.96 3.48
N THR A 16 17.59 5.19 2.93
CA THR A 16 18.60 4.12 2.78
C THR A 16 19.65 4.28 3.88
N CYS A 17 19.53 3.53 4.98
CA CYS A 17 20.63 3.34 5.92
C CYS A 17 21.69 2.47 5.24
N SER A 18 22.72 3.09 4.66
CA SER A 18 23.88 2.35 4.18
C SER A 18 24.80 2.07 5.36
N MET A 19 24.60 0.95 6.07
CA MET A 19 25.57 0.52 7.08
C MET A 19 26.89 0.21 6.39
N ILE A 20 27.86 1.11 6.53
CA ILE A 20 29.24 0.87 6.10
C ILE A 20 29.77 -0.31 6.93
N THR A 21 29.98 -1.45 6.28
CA THR A 21 30.63 -2.61 6.91
C THR A 21 32.12 -2.31 7.08
N VAL A 22 32.50 -1.80 8.24
CA VAL A 22 33.91 -1.71 8.62
C VAL A 22 34.35 -3.13 9.07
N PRO A 23 35.44 -3.70 8.54
CA PRO A 23 35.90 -5.02 8.96
C PRO A 23 36.26 -5.00 10.45
N VAL A 24 35.54 -5.80 11.24
CA VAL A 24 35.81 -6.02 12.66
C VAL A 24 37.08 -6.87 12.78
N PHE A 25 38.23 -6.22 12.86
CA PHE A 25 39.40 -6.81 13.51
C PHE A 25 39.24 -6.56 15.02
N ALA A 26 39.50 -7.61 15.81
CA ALA A 26 39.14 -7.74 17.22
C ALA A 26 39.37 -6.49 18.08
N ALA A 27 38.31 -5.94 18.70
CA ALA A 27 38.38 -4.81 19.63
C ALA A 27 37.83 -5.19 21.02
N PRO A 28 38.58 -4.98 22.12
CA PRO A 28 38.05 -5.13 23.48
C PRO A 28 37.58 -3.80 24.10
N ALA A 29 36.53 -3.89 24.93
CA ALA A 29 36.10 -2.98 26.02
C ALA A 29 35.09 -1.83 25.76
N ASN A 30 34.56 -1.59 24.55
CA ASN A 30 33.43 -0.65 24.34
C ASN A 30 32.23 -1.28 23.60
N SER A 31 32.11 -2.62 23.57
CA SER A 31 31.01 -3.31 22.90
C SER A 31 29.64 -3.05 23.55
N SER A 32 29.59 -2.79 24.87
CA SER A 32 28.34 -2.62 25.61
C SER A 32 27.59 -1.32 25.29
N SER A 33 28.31 -0.23 24.99
CA SER A 33 27.68 1.05 24.61
C SER A 33 27.17 1.04 23.17
N LEU A 34 27.92 0.43 22.25
CA LEU A 34 27.51 0.23 20.86
C LEU A 34 26.35 -0.76 20.74
N GLU A 35 26.36 -1.87 21.48
CA GLU A 35 25.23 -2.81 21.52
C GLU A 35 23.97 -2.16 22.11
N SER A 36 24.11 -1.33 23.15
CA SER A 36 22.98 -0.60 23.72
C SER A 36 22.38 0.41 22.74
N GLN A 37 23.23 1.17 22.03
CA GLN A 37 22.79 2.09 20.97
C GLN A 37 22.11 1.34 19.83
N LYS A 38 22.69 0.23 19.34
CA LYS A 38 22.08 -0.61 18.30
C LYS A 38 20.69 -1.13 18.73
N LYS A 39 20.53 -1.54 19.98
CA LYS A 39 19.27 -2.07 20.51
C LYS A 39 18.20 -0.99 20.69
N GLN A 40 18.60 0.21 21.11
CA GLN A 40 17.72 1.37 21.18
C GLN A 40 17.26 1.79 19.78
N THR A 41 18.19 1.93 18.84
CA THR A 41 17.88 2.22 17.43
C THR A 41 16.98 1.16 16.80
N GLN A 42 17.19 -0.13 17.08
CA GLN A 42 16.31 -1.20 16.59
C GLN A 42 14.88 -1.05 17.13
N SER A 43 14.73 -0.74 18.42
CA SER A 43 13.42 -0.58 19.05
C SER A 43 12.68 0.65 18.50
N GLU A 44 13.40 1.73 18.22
CA GLU A 44 12.86 2.92 17.55
C GLU A 44 12.42 2.57 16.13
N VAL A 45 13.25 1.89 15.33
CA VAL A 45 12.88 1.43 13.97
C VAL A 45 11.62 0.56 13.98
N ASP A 46 11.52 -0.40 14.91
CA ASP A 46 10.38 -1.31 15.01
C ASP A 46 9.07 -0.56 15.38
N ASN A 47 9.14 0.39 16.31
CA ASN A 47 7.99 1.22 16.70
C ASN A 47 7.49 2.05 15.50
N LEU A 48 8.41 2.62 14.74
CA LEU A 48 8.12 3.49 13.61
C LEU A 48 7.57 2.72 12.42
N GLN A 49 8.05 1.50 12.21
CA GLN A 49 7.50 0.60 11.21
C GLN A 49 6.06 0.19 11.55
N SER A 50 5.74 0.04 12.84
CA SER A 50 4.37 -0.17 13.31
C SER A 50 3.46 1.04 13.07
N GLN A 51 3.96 2.26 13.33
CA GLN A 51 3.23 3.50 13.04
C GLN A 51 2.95 3.67 11.54
N LEU A 52 3.96 3.45 10.68
CA LEU A 52 3.79 3.47 9.23
C LEU A 52 2.80 2.41 8.74
N SER A 53 2.89 1.18 9.25
CA SER A 53 1.96 0.10 8.89
C SER A 53 0.51 0.44 9.28
N THR A 54 0.32 1.03 10.47
CA THR A 54 -0.99 1.48 10.94
C THR A 54 -1.56 2.57 10.04
N LEU A 55 -0.74 3.56 9.69
CA LEU A 55 -1.13 4.68 8.85
C LEU A 55 -1.47 4.22 7.43
N MET A 56 -0.68 3.32 6.86
CA MET A 56 -0.95 2.69 5.55
C MET A 56 -2.25 1.88 5.57
N SER A 57 -2.52 1.13 6.64
CA SER A 57 -3.78 0.39 6.81
C SER A 57 -4.99 1.33 6.83
N LYS A 58 -4.89 2.46 7.55
CA LYS A 58 -5.95 3.48 7.55
C LYS A 58 -6.14 4.11 6.19
N MET A 59 -5.07 4.45 5.48
CA MET A 59 -5.15 5.00 4.12
C MET A 59 -5.80 4.01 3.15
N THR A 60 -5.52 2.71 3.28
CA THR A 60 -6.15 1.66 2.46
C THR A 60 -7.65 1.58 2.71
N GLU A 61 -8.04 1.62 3.99
CA GLU A 61 -9.44 1.61 4.39
C GLU A 61 -10.17 2.85 3.85
N LEU A 62 -9.59 4.04 4.02
CA LEU A 62 -10.15 5.29 3.49
C LEU A 62 -10.25 5.27 1.96
N GLN A 63 -9.25 4.72 1.26
CA GLN A 63 -9.31 4.56 -0.20
C GLN A 63 -10.43 3.60 -0.63
N SER A 64 -10.62 2.49 0.08
CA SER A 64 -11.72 1.56 -0.15
C SER A 64 -13.08 2.25 0.04
N GLN A 65 -13.23 3.04 1.12
CA GLN A 65 -14.44 3.80 1.39
C GLN A 65 -14.71 4.86 0.32
N LEU A 66 -13.69 5.57 -0.18
CA LEU A 66 -13.83 6.52 -1.29
C LEU A 66 -14.37 5.84 -2.56
N ILE A 67 -13.85 4.66 -2.90
CA ILE A 67 -14.30 3.90 -4.07
C ILE A 67 -15.75 3.45 -3.89
N SER A 68 -16.07 2.82 -2.75
CA SER A 68 -17.42 2.35 -2.44
C SER A 68 -18.43 3.50 -2.45
N LYS A 69 -18.12 4.62 -1.78
CA LYS A 69 -19.02 5.78 -1.76
C LYS A 69 -19.15 6.47 -3.11
N GLY A 70 -18.08 6.50 -3.92
CA GLY A 70 -18.16 6.97 -5.29
C GLY A 70 -19.13 6.14 -6.17
N GLN A 71 -19.15 4.82 -5.98
CA GLN A 71 -20.10 3.93 -6.66
C GLN A 71 -21.53 4.16 -6.19
N GLU A 72 -21.77 4.20 -4.89
CA GLU A 72 -23.09 4.47 -4.31
C GLU A 72 -23.66 5.81 -4.77
N ILE A 73 -22.84 6.87 -4.81
CA ILE A 73 -23.22 8.19 -5.34
C ILE A 73 -23.61 8.12 -6.82
N THR A 74 -22.92 7.30 -7.61
CA THR A 74 -23.23 7.12 -9.03
C THR A 74 -24.59 6.46 -9.21
N GLU A 75 -24.86 5.41 -8.44
CA GLU A 75 -26.16 4.72 -8.44
C GLU A 75 -27.29 5.64 -7.93
N ALA A 76 -27.04 6.39 -6.86
CA ALA A 76 -28.00 7.34 -6.29
C ALA A 76 -28.34 8.45 -7.29
N LYS A 77 -27.35 8.98 -8.04
CA LYS A 77 -27.58 9.95 -9.11
C LYS A 77 -28.45 9.39 -10.23
N GLN A 78 -28.24 8.13 -10.61
CA GLN A 78 -29.07 7.50 -11.63
C GLN A 78 -30.52 7.34 -11.14
N LYS A 79 -30.72 6.82 -9.92
CA LYS A 79 -32.05 6.68 -9.32
C LYS A 79 -32.78 8.03 -9.19
N LEU A 80 -32.05 9.08 -8.78
CA LEU A 80 -32.60 10.42 -8.71
C LEU A 80 -33.03 10.93 -10.09
N ALA A 81 -32.21 10.75 -11.13
CA ALA A 81 -32.56 11.14 -12.49
C ALA A 81 -33.80 10.41 -13.00
N ASP A 82 -33.90 9.09 -12.75
CA ASP A 82 -35.05 8.28 -13.14
C ASP A 82 -36.33 8.72 -12.42
N ALA A 83 -36.24 9.01 -11.11
CA ALA A 83 -37.35 9.50 -10.30
C ALA A 83 -37.81 10.90 -10.75
N GLN A 84 -36.88 11.80 -11.07
CA GLN A 84 -37.19 13.14 -11.59
C GLN A 84 -37.87 13.09 -12.96
N GLU A 85 -37.45 12.19 -13.85
CA GLU A 85 -38.13 12.02 -15.15
C GLU A 85 -39.53 11.42 -14.95
N LYS A 86 -39.68 10.45 -14.03
CA LYS A 86 -40.99 9.91 -13.66
C LYS A 86 -41.92 11.00 -13.10
N GLU A 87 -41.43 11.81 -12.17
CA GLU A 87 -42.17 12.94 -11.59
C GLU A 87 -42.66 13.90 -12.70
N LYS A 88 -41.76 14.28 -13.60
CA LYS A 88 -42.08 15.17 -14.72
C LYS A 88 -43.12 14.57 -15.66
N GLN A 89 -43.01 13.28 -15.97
CA GLN A 89 -44.00 12.59 -16.80
C GLN A 89 -45.38 12.57 -16.13
N GLN A 90 -45.44 12.16 -14.85
CA GLN A 90 -46.69 12.18 -14.08
C GLN A 90 -47.31 13.57 -14.01
N TYR A 91 -46.50 14.62 -13.85
CA TYR A 91 -46.97 16.00 -13.85
C TYR A 91 -47.61 16.40 -15.19
N GLU A 92 -46.98 16.09 -16.32
CA GLU A 92 -47.53 16.41 -17.64
C GLU A 92 -48.79 15.57 -17.97
N ASP A 93 -48.82 14.29 -17.57
CA ASP A 93 -49.99 13.42 -17.73
C ASP A 93 -51.18 13.95 -16.90
N MET A 94 -50.93 14.34 -15.64
CA MET A 94 -51.94 14.95 -14.77
C MET A 94 -52.47 16.25 -15.34
N LYS A 95 -51.59 17.12 -15.86
CA LYS A 95 -51.95 18.39 -16.49
C LYS A 95 -52.80 18.17 -17.73
N LEU A 96 -52.46 17.19 -18.57
CA LEU A 96 -53.26 16.82 -19.74
C LEU A 96 -54.63 16.30 -19.30
N ARG A 97 -54.69 15.45 -18.28
CA ARG A 97 -55.93 14.92 -17.71
C ARG A 97 -56.84 16.03 -17.19
N ILE A 98 -56.31 16.96 -16.39
CA ILE A 98 -57.04 18.12 -15.86
C ILE A 98 -57.55 19.00 -17.01
N LYS A 99 -56.74 19.22 -18.06
CA LYS A 99 -57.15 19.97 -19.24
C LYS A 99 -58.37 19.32 -19.91
N TYR A 100 -58.34 18.01 -20.15
CA TYR A 100 -59.50 17.30 -20.73
C TYR A 100 -60.74 17.38 -19.85
N MET A 101 -60.59 17.23 -18.52
CA MET A 101 -61.71 17.39 -17.59
C MET A 101 -62.35 18.78 -17.67
N TYR A 102 -61.53 19.83 -17.83
CA TYR A 102 -62.01 21.20 -17.96
C TYR A 102 -62.66 21.48 -19.33
N GLU A 103 -62.05 20.99 -20.41
CA GLU A 103 -62.53 21.21 -21.79
C GLU A 103 -63.81 20.41 -22.12
N GLU A 104 -63.96 19.19 -21.61
CA GLU A 104 -65.19 18.39 -21.82
C GLU A 104 -66.31 18.69 -20.80
N GLY A 105 -66.00 19.38 -19.70
CA GLY A 105 -66.96 19.93 -18.74
C GLY A 105 -67.69 18.89 -17.87
N ASP A 106 -67.82 19.21 -16.57
CA ASP A 106 -68.48 18.39 -15.53
C ASP A 106 -69.98 18.09 -15.83
N GLY A 107 -70.60 18.92 -16.68
CA GLY A 107 -71.98 18.70 -17.15
C GLY A 107 -72.15 17.44 -17.99
N SER A 108 -71.11 17.00 -18.71
CA SER A 108 -71.19 15.87 -19.65
C SER A 108 -71.31 14.51 -18.97
N ALA A 109 -70.80 14.35 -17.74
CA ALA A 109 -70.84 13.10 -17.00
C ALA A 109 -72.23 12.87 -16.37
N LEU A 110 -72.79 13.87 -15.68
CA LEU A 110 -74.14 13.83 -15.14
C LEU A 110 -75.19 13.77 -16.25
N GLU A 111 -75.00 14.51 -17.34
CA GLU A 111 -75.88 14.47 -18.52
C GLU A 111 -75.80 13.11 -19.24
N ARG A 112 -74.62 12.47 -19.35
CA ARG A 112 -74.49 11.09 -19.86
C ARG A 112 -75.17 10.06 -18.97
N ILE A 113 -75.06 10.18 -17.64
CA ILE A 113 -75.70 9.27 -16.69
C ILE A 113 -77.23 9.41 -16.80
N ILE A 114 -77.76 10.64 -16.81
CA ILE A 114 -79.21 10.90 -16.88
C ILE A 114 -79.79 10.59 -18.27
N SER A 115 -79.02 10.77 -19.34
CA SER A 115 -79.45 10.49 -20.72
C SER A 115 -79.29 9.01 -21.12
N SER A 116 -78.77 8.16 -20.23
CA SER A 116 -78.65 6.73 -20.49
C SER A 116 -80.04 6.08 -20.50
N GLY A 117 -80.38 5.36 -21.59
CA GLY A 117 -81.75 4.90 -21.85
C GLY A 117 -82.28 3.80 -20.92
N SER A 118 -81.47 3.28 -19.98
CA SER A 118 -81.85 2.24 -19.02
C SER A 118 -81.14 2.39 -17.65
N ILE A 119 -81.76 1.89 -16.58
CA ILE A 119 -81.18 1.90 -15.22
C ILE A 119 -79.87 1.08 -15.15
N ALA A 120 -79.74 0.05 -15.98
CA ALA A 120 -78.52 -0.76 -16.06
C ALA A 120 -77.37 0.05 -16.68
N ASP A 121 -77.62 0.76 -17.77
CA ASP A 121 -76.62 1.64 -18.40
C ASP A 121 -76.23 2.80 -17.48
N MET A 122 -77.21 3.36 -16.75
CA MET A 122 -76.98 4.40 -15.74
C MET A 122 -76.04 3.91 -14.62
N LEU A 123 -76.25 2.68 -14.12
CA LEU A 123 -75.42 2.09 -13.07
C LEU A 123 -74.00 1.81 -13.59
N SER A 124 -73.86 1.24 -14.78
CA SER A 124 -72.54 1.01 -15.40
C SER A 124 -71.78 2.31 -15.66
N GLN A 125 -72.47 3.37 -16.10
CA GLN A 125 -71.86 4.68 -16.31
C GLN A 125 -71.43 5.32 -14.98
N ALA A 126 -72.21 5.15 -13.90
CA ALA A 126 -71.85 5.60 -12.56
C ALA A 126 -70.64 4.85 -12.00
N GLU A 127 -70.58 3.52 -12.17
CA GLU A 127 -69.42 2.70 -11.80
C GLU A 127 -68.16 3.12 -12.56
N TYR A 128 -68.28 3.44 -13.86
CA TYR A 128 -67.16 3.93 -14.67
C TYR A 128 -66.63 5.27 -14.17
N VAL A 129 -67.52 6.23 -13.88
CA VAL A 129 -67.14 7.54 -13.33
C VAL A 129 -66.46 7.39 -11.97
N GLN A 130 -66.99 6.54 -11.09
CA GLN A 130 -66.35 6.26 -9.80
C GLN A 130 -64.95 5.66 -9.99
N LYS A 131 -64.80 4.67 -10.87
CA LYS A 131 -63.50 4.04 -11.15
C LYS A 131 -62.48 5.03 -11.69
N ILE A 132 -62.92 5.96 -12.54
CA ILE A 132 -62.08 7.06 -13.03
C ILE A 132 -61.64 7.99 -11.90
N HIS A 133 -62.56 8.42 -11.02
CA HIS A 133 -62.17 9.26 -9.89
C HIS A 133 -61.20 8.58 -8.93
N SER A 134 -61.39 7.27 -8.68
CA SER A 134 -60.42 6.49 -7.92
C SER A 134 -59.07 6.45 -8.60
N TYR A 135 -59.03 6.18 -9.91
CA TYR A 135 -57.79 6.20 -10.69
C TYR A 135 -57.08 7.56 -10.64
N ASP A 136 -57.80 8.66 -10.87
CA ASP A 136 -57.23 10.02 -10.83
C ASP A 136 -56.68 10.36 -9.42
N ARG A 137 -57.37 9.90 -8.36
CA ARG A 137 -56.88 10.04 -6.97
C ARG A 137 -55.62 9.21 -6.73
N ASP A 138 -55.57 7.98 -7.22
CA ASP A 138 -54.43 7.08 -7.06
C ASP A 138 -53.19 7.63 -7.78
N MET A 139 -53.35 8.14 -9.00
CA MET A 139 -52.27 8.81 -9.75
C MET A 139 -51.74 10.06 -9.04
N LEU A 140 -52.62 10.83 -8.39
CA LEU A 140 -52.20 11.98 -7.60
C LEU A 140 -51.40 11.55 -6.37
N ASN A 141 -51.83 10.50 -5.68
CA ASN A 141 -51.10 9.96 -4.54
C ASN A 141 -49.72 9.43 -4.99
N GLU A 142 -49.66 8.69 -6.10
CA GLU A 142 -48.39 8.19 -6.65
C GLU A 142 -47.44 9.33 -7.05
N TYR A 143 -47.97 10.43 -7.58
CA TYR A 143 -47.18 11.63 -7.86
C TYR A 143 -46.62 12.27 -6.58
N VAL A 144 -47.44 12.41 -5.53
CA VAL A 144 -47.00 12.94 -4.23
C VAL A 144 -45.91 12.05 -3.61
N ASP A 145 -46.06 10.73 -3.72
CA ASP A 145 -45.06 9.77 -3.26
C ASP A 145 -43.75 9.92 -4.04
N THR A 146 -43.82 10.08 -5.36
CA THR A 146 -42.66 10.28 -6.23
C THR A 146 -41.93 11.60 -5.93
N VAL A 147 -42.66 12.70 -5.71
CA VAL A 147 -42.07 13.99 -5.26
C VAL A 147 -41.35 13.84 -3.92
N THR A 148 -41.94 13.08 -3.00
CA THR A 148 -41.33 12.80 -1.69
C THR A 148 -40.07 11.95 -1.83
N GLU A 149 -40.10 10.95 -2.71
CA GLU A 149 -38.95 10.11 -3.04
C GLU A 149 -37.80 10.93 -3.63
N VAL A 150 -38.06 11.79 -4.61
CA VAL A 150 -37.06 12.71 -5.21
C VAL A 150 -36.40 13.54 -4.12
N LYS A 151 -37.17 14.18 -3.25
CA LYS A 151 -36.63 15.00 -2.15
C LYS A 151 -35.75 14.20 -1.19
N ASN A 152 -36.16 12.97 -0.86
CA ASN A 152 -35.39 12.10 0.02
C ASN A 152 -34.08 11.66 -0.65
N LEU A 153 -34.12 11.34 -1.95
CA LEU A 153 -32.93 10.98 -2.75
C LEU A 153 -31.96 12.16 -2.86
N GLU A 154 -32.44 13.37 -3.10
CA GLU A 154 -31.62 14.59 -3.12
C GLU A 154 -30.91 14.79 -1.77
N THR A 155 -31.67 14.71 -0.67
CA THR A 155 -31.13 14.86 0.69
C THR A 155 -30.10 13.76 1.00
N SER A 156 -30.37 12.50 0.62
CA SER A 156 -29.43 11.41 0.83
C SER A 156 -28.15 11.61 0.01
N LEU A 157 -28.28 12.02 -1.25
CA LEU A 157 -27.16 12.26 -2.14
C LEU A 157 -26.27 13.40 -1.65
N GLU A 158 -26.86 14.48 -1.13
CA GLU A 158 -26.12 15.58 -0.49
C GLU A 158 -25.31 15.07 0.71
N ASN A 159 -25.94 14.32 1.61
CA ASN A 159 -25.24 13.74 2.77
C ASN A 159 -24.11 12.78 2.36
N ASP A 160 -24.30 11.99 1.30
CA ASP A 160 -23.26 11.07 0.82
C ASP A 160 -22.11 11.82 0.14
N MET A 161 -22.39 12.92 -0.55
CA MET A 161 -21.35 13.81 -1.08
C MET A 161 -20.54 14.48 0.03
N ASP A 162 -21.18 14.91 1.12
CA ASP A 162 -20.49 15.49 2.28
C ASP A 162 -19.57 14.46 2.96
N LYS A 163 -20.05 13.22 3.14
CA LYS A 163 -19.22 12.12 3.66
C LYS A 163 -18.05 11.81 2.74
N LEU A 164 -18.24 11.85 1.42
CA LEU A 164 -17.15 11.63 0.46
C LEU A 164 -16.06 12.70 0.61
N GLU A 165 -16.46 13.97 0.79
CA GLU A 165 -15.52 15.07 1.04
C GLU A 165 -14.79 14.91 2.39
N GLU A 166 -15.49 14.44 3.43
CA GLU A 166 -14.89 14.13 4.72
C GLU A 166 -13.84 13.01 4.61
N ILE A 167 -14.18 11.88 3.98
CA ILE A 167 -13.26 10.76 3.79
C ILE A 167 -12.05 11.20 2.95
N GLN A 168 -12.27 12.03 1.92
CA GLN A 168 -11.18 12.56 1.11
C GLN A 168 -10.24 13.43 1.94
N THR A 169 -10.79 14.30 2.80
CA THR A 169 -9.99 15.13 3.72
C THR A 169 -9.18 14.26 4.68
N GLN A 170 -9.80 13.24 5.29
CA GLN A 170 -9.10 12.30 6.16
C GLN A 170 -7.98 11.56 5.42
N TYR A 171 -8.20 11.16 4.17
CA TYR A 171 -7.19 10.51 3.35
C TYR A 171 -5.99 11.44 3.07
N GLU A 172 -6.24 12.70 2.73
CA GLU A 172 -5.21 13.73 2.50
C GLU A 172 -4.42 14.05 3.79
N ASP A 173 -5.09 14.08 4.93
CA ASP A 173 -4.47 14.28 6.25
C ASP A 173 -3.55 13.10 6.61
N GLN A 174 -4.04 11.86 6.45
CA GLN A 174 -3.24 10.66 6.70
C GLN A 174 -2.04 10.57 5.74
N GLN A 175 -2.20 11.00 4.49
CA GLN A 175 -1.10 11.09 3.54
C GLN A 175 -0.05 12.12 3.97
N THR A 176 -0.47 13.26 4.49
CA THR A 176 0.43 14.30 5.01
C THR A 176 1.16 13.84 6.27
N GLU A 177 0.45 13.15 7.18
CA GLU A 177 1.03 12.52 8.36
C GLU A 177 2.09 11.48 7.98
N MET A 178 1.82 10.71 6.91
CA MET A 178 2.74 9.67 6.42
C MET A 178 4.02 10.31 5.90
N ASN A 179 3.89 11.34 5.06
CA ASN A 179 5.02 12.09 4.53
C ASN A 179 5.85 12.75 5.65
N THR A 180 5.17 13.33 6.64
CA THR A 180 5.83 13.96 7.79
C THR A 180 6.60 12.93 8.62
N THR A 181 6.00 11.75 8.82
CA THR A 181 6.66 10.64 9.52
C THR A 181 7.90 10.19 8.76
N ILE A 182 7.79 9.98 7.44
CA ILE A 182 8.92 9.60 6.57
C ILE A 182 10.05 10.63 6.63
N GLU A 183 9.74 11.92 6.50
CA GLU A 183 10.74 13.00 6.54
C GLU A 183 11.39 13.17 7.93
N GLY A 184 10.61 13.05 9.01
CA GLY A 184 11.16 12.97 10.36
C GLY A 184 12.16 11.81 10.50
N LYS A 185 11.91 10.69 9.82
CA LYS A 185 12.79 9.51 9.89
C LYS A 185 14.06 9.66 9.10
N ARG A 186 14.02 10.45 8.03
CA ARG A 186 15.21 10.80 7.23
C ARG A 186 16.23 11.54 8.05
N ALA A 187 15.76 12.50 8.84
CA ALA A 187 16.61 13.26 9.75
C ALA A 187 17.22 12.35 10.84
N GLU A 188 16.45 11.44 11.41
CA GLU A 188 16.88 10.54 12.48
C GLU A 188 17.92 9.52 11.98
N VAL A 189 17.69 8.90 10.83
CA VAL A 189 18.66 8.00 10.18
C VAL A 189 19.94 8.72 9.78
N ALA A 190 19.85 9.92 9.20
CA ALA A 190 21.04 10.69 8.84
C ALA A 190 21.88 11.05 10.09
N ASN A 191 21.22 11.32 11.22
CA ASN A 191 21.90 11.55 12.49
C ASN A 191 22.63 10.29 13.00
N LEU A 192 21.99 9.12 12.90
CA LEU A 192 22.58 7.84 13.28
C LEU A 192 23.77 7.47 12.39
N ASP A 193 23.67 7.66 11.08
CA ASP A 193 24.77 7.43 10.14
C ASP A 193 25.99 8.30 10.51
N GLN A 194 25.75 9.56 10.90
CA GLN A 194 26.81 10.44 11.37
C GLN A 194 27.46 9.91 12.67
N GLN A 195 26.66 9.47 13.65
CA GLN A 195 27.18 8.89 14.90
C GLN A 195 28.01 7.63 14.66
N ILE A 196 27.57 6.75 13.75
CA ILE A 196 28.28 5.54 13.36
C ILE A 196 29.62 5.88 12.71
N GLN A 197 29.65 6.84 11.78
CA GLN A 197 30.90 7.28 11.14
C GLN A 197 31.89 7.89 12.15
N GLU A 198 31.40 8.71 13.08
CA GLU A 198 32.21 9.33 14.13
C GLU A 198 32.82 8.27 15.07
N ALA A 199 32.01 7.26 15.45
CA ALA A 199 32.46 6.13 16.26
C ALA A 199 33.48 5.26 15.52
N ALA A 200 33.25 4.95 14.24
CA ALA A 200 34.18 4.20 13.41
C ALA A 200 35.53 4.92 13.24
N LYS A 201 35.50 6.25 13.05
CA LYS A 201 36.71 7.08 12.97
C LYS A 201 37.52 7.05 14.27
N LYS A 202 36.87 7.23 15.43
CA LYS A 202 37.54 7.13 16.74
C LYS A 202 38.17 5.75 16.98
N ALA A 203 37.46 4.68 16.62
CA ALA A 203 37.99 3.33 16.77
C ALA A 203 39.24 3.10 15.89
N ALA A 204 39.23 3.62 14.65
CA ALA A 204 40.40 3.55 13.76
C ALA A 204 41.60 4.36 14.28
N GLU A 205 41.36 5.54 14.89
CA GLU A 205 42.40 6.38 15.49
C GLU A 205 43.05 5.71 16.72
N GLU A 206 42.25 5.09 17.60
CA GLU A 206 42.75 4.33 18.76
C GLU A 206 43.59 3.12 18.33
N GLU A 207 43.17 2.40 17.29
CA GLU A 207 43.89 1.25 16.76
C GLU A 207 45.22 1.67 16.10
N ALA A 208 45.22 2.76 15.33
CA ALA A 208 46.44 3.33 14.77
C ALA A 208 47.42 3.77 15.87
N ALA A 209 46.93 4.35 16.97
CA ALA A 209 47.75 4.71 18.12
C ALA A 209 48.34 3.47 18.83
N ARG A 210 47.56 2.38 18.99
CA ARG A 210 48.06 1.11 19.54
C ARG A 210 49.13 0.48 18.66
N GLN A 211 48.93 0.45 17.34
CA GLN A 211 49.91 -0.08 16.40
C GLN A 211 51.21 0.72 16.43
N LYS A 212 51.12 2.05 16.50
CA LYS A 212 52.30 2.91 16.63
C LYS A 212 53.05 2.67 17.94
N ALA A 213 52.34 2.54 19.07
CA ALA A 213 52.95 2.21 20.36
C ALA A 213 53.59 0.80 20.38
N ALA A 214 52.96 -0.18 19.73
CA ALA A 214 53.50 -1.53 19.58
C ALA A 214 54.77 -1.54 18.71
N GLN A 215 54.79 -0.78 17.60
CA GLN A 215 55.96 -0.62 16.74
C GLN A 215 57.12 0.08 17.45
N GLU A 216 56.84 1.15 18.23
CA GLU A 216 57.86 1.83 19.03
C GLU A 216 58.44 0.92 20.13
N THR A 217 57.60 0.06 20.73
CA THR A 217 58.05 -0.94 21.72
C THR A 217 58.91 -2.03 21.06
N ALA A 218 58.52 -2.51 19.88
CA ALA A 218 59.31 -3.47 19.11
C ALA A 218 60.65 -2.89 18.62
N ALA A 219 60.68 -1.62 18.21
CA ALA A 219 61.90 -0.92 17.81
C ALA A 219 62.88 -0.70 18.97
N LYS A 220 62.38 -0.44 20.19
CA LYS A 220 63.21 -0.37 21.41
C LYS A 220 63.80 -1.73 21.78
N ASN A 221 63.02 -2.81 21.63
CA ASN A 221 63.50 -4.17 21.91
C ASN A 221 64.54 -4.66 20.89
N ASN A 222 64.40 -4.32 19.60
CA ASN A 222 65.42 -4.65 18.58
C ASN A 222 66.72 -3.85 18.76
N SER A 223 66.64 -2.59 19.21
CA SER A 223 67.83 -1.78 19.55
C SER A 223 68.58 -2.32 20.77
N ALA A 224 67.87 -2.91 21.74
CA ALA A 224 68.47 -3.56 22.91
C ALA A 224 69.14 -4.90 22.56
N ALA A 225 68.57 -5.67 21.60
CA ALA A 225 69.16 -6.92 21.11
C ALA A 225 70.45 -6.69 20.29
N GLN A 226 70.59 -5.56 19.59
CA GLN A 226 71.83 -5.20 18.87
C GLN A 226 73.00 -4.81 19.80
N ILE A 227 72.73 -4.42 21.05
CA ILE A 227 73.78 -4.10 22.05
C ILE A 227 74.27 -5.38 22.76
N ALA A 228 73.46 -6.44 22.81
CA ALA A 228 73.82 -7.73 23.43
C ALA A 228 74.54 -8.72 22.49
N GLY A 229 74.67 -8.40 21.19
CA GLY A 229 75.18 -9.30 20.14
C GLY A 229 76.65 -9.17 19.78
N ALA A 230 77.51 -8.58 20.63
CA ALA A 230 78.95 -8.51 20.41
C ALA A 230 79.70 -9.39 21.42
N GLY A 231 79.65 -10.72 21.25
CA GLY A 231 80.53 -11.62 21.99
C GLY A 231 80.16 -13.11 21.92
N GLY A 232 80.90 -13.87 21.10
CA GLY A 232 81.26 -15.26 21.42
C GLY A 232 80.70 -16.36 20.52
N ASN A 233 81.61 -16.99 19.75
CA ASN A 233 81.44 -18.19 18.92
C ASN A 233 80.98 -19.45 19.67
N GLY A 234 80.31 -20.35 18.94
CA GLY A 234 80.75 -21.76 18.84
C GLY A 234 79.73 -22.88 19.08
N ALA A 235 79.57 -23.70 18.03
CA ALA A 235 79.24 -25.15 18.01
C ALA A 235 77.77 -25.61 17.93
N THR A 236 77.48 -26.27 16.79
CA THR A 236 76.44 -27.27 16.48
C THR A 236 76.71 -28.61 17.21
N PRO A 237 75.70 -29.50 17.41
CA PRO A 237 75.21 -30.50 16.40
C PRO A 237 73.66 -30.56 16.31
N GLU A 238 73.04 -30.78 15.12
CA GLU A 238 72.48 -32.06 14.60
C GLU A 238 71.47 -32.74 15.56
N THR A 239 70.25 -33.19 15.26
CA THR A 239 69.44 -33.64 14.09
C THR A 239 67.96 -33.59 14.61
N GLN A 240 66.87 -33.41 13.85
CA GLN A 240 66.09 -34.49 13.22
C GLN A 240 64.68 -33.98 12.80
N VAL A 241 64.28 -34.38 11.57
CA VAL A 241 62.94 -34.63 10.99
C VAL A 241 61.82 -33.56 11.05
N THR A 242 61.48 -33.08 9.85
CA THR A 242 60.11 -32.76 9.42
C THR A 242 59.21 -34.02 9.48
N PRO A 243 57.88 -33.86 9.64
CA PRO A 243 57.07 -33.81 8.42
C PRO A 243 55.93 -32.77 8.46
N THR A 244 55.70 -32.24 7.27
CA THR A 244 54.44 -31.71 6.72
C THR A 244 53.20 -32.49 7.14
N VAL A 245 52.15 -31.81 7.59
CA VAL A 245 50.77 -32.25 7.35
C VAL A 245 49.85 -31.02 7.25
N ASP A 246 49.40 -30.73 6.02
CA ASP A 246 48.20 -29.95 5.76
C ASP A 246 46.98 -30.61 6.42
N PRO A 247 46.04 -29.87 7.03
CA PRO A 247 44.70 -30.39 7.26
C PRO A 247 43.92 -30.39 5.93
N PRO A 248 43.18 -31.47 5.63
CA PRO A 248 42.39 -31.55 4.41
C PRO A 248 41.22 -30.56 4.45
N VAL A 249 41.03 -29.90 3.31
CA VAL A 249 39.82 -29.22 2.88
C VAL A 249 38.63 -30.16 3.03
N VAL A 250 37.70 -29.80 3.90
CA VAL A 250 36.30 -30.24 3.84
C VAL A 250 35.54 -29.05 3.24
N PRO A 251 34.85 -29.18 2.09
CA PRO A 251 33.97 -28.13 1.64
C PRO A 251 32.72 -28.17 2.53
N ASP A 252 32.74 -27.34 3.57
CA ASP A 252 31.55 -27.03 4.34
C ASP A 252 30.62 -26.23 3.41
N THR A 253 29.55 -26.88 2.99
CA THR A 253 28.47 -26.24 2.25
C THR A 253 27.71 -25.43 3.30
N PRO A 254 27.59 -24.09 3.21
CA PRO A 254 26.77 -23.36 4.16
C PRO A 254 25.32 -23.84 4.00
N ALA A 255 24.84 -24.58 5.00
CA ALA A 255 23.41 -24.78 5.19
C ALA A 255 22.75 -23.39 5.30
N PRO A 256 21.56 -23.19 4.72
CA PRO A 256 20.83 -21.93 4.88
C PRO A 256 20.61 -21.67 6.38
N PRO A 257 20.79 -20.44 6.87
CA PRO A 257 20.60 -20.13 8.28
C PRO A 257 19.19 -20.55 8.72
N ALA A 258 19.16 -21.18 9.89
CA ALA A 258 17.99 -21.76 10.49
C ALA A 258 16.85 -20.73 10.66
N ASN A 259 15.67 -21.22 10.33
CA ASN A 259 14.36 -20.59 10.39
C ASN A 259 14.05 -20.02 11.78
N THR A 260 14.33 -18.72 11.97
CA THR A 260 13.76 -17.91 13.05
C THR A 260 13.23 -16.62 12.45
N GLY A 261 11.99 -16.65 11.94
CA GLY A 261 11.17 -15.44 11.73
C GLY A 261 10.54 -15.23 10.35
N ASN A 262 10.08 -16.25 9.61
CA ASN A 262 9.49 -16.08 8.26
C ASN A 262 8.40 -15.00 8.12
N THR A 263 7.70 -14.59 9.18
CA THR A 263 6.75 -13.47 9.16
C THR A 263 7.41 -12.10 8.96
N SER A 264 8.69 -11.92 9.34
CA SER A 264 9.39 -10.63 9.18
C SER A 264 9.76 -10.35 7.72
N ALA A 265 10.15 -11.37 6.96
CA ALA A 265 10.43 -11.26 5.53
C ALA A 265 9.16 -10.94 4.73
N ALA A 266 8.06 -11.66 5.01
CA ALA A 266 6.74 -11.38 4.46
C ALA A 266 6.31 -9.92 4.70
N GLN A 267 6.44 -9.46 5.95
CA GLN A 267 6.11 -8.09 6.32
C GLN A 267 7.03 -7.07 5.64
N ALA A 268 8.32 -7.35 5.50
CA ALA A 268 9.26 -6.47 4.80
C ALA A 268 8.91 -6.31 3.31
N ILE A 269 8.50 -7.41 2.64
CA ILE A 269 8.03 -7.38 1.25
C ILE A 269 6.79 -6.48 1.11
N VAL A 270 5.79 -6.71 1.96
CA VAL A 270 4.53 -5.94 1.94
C VAL A 270 4.80 -4.46 2.23
N ASN A 271 5.60 -4.16 3.25
CA ASN A 271 5.97 -2.80 3.61
C ASN A 271 6.69 -2.10 2.45
N ALA A 272 7.62 -2.80 1.80
CA ALA A 272 8.32 -2.26 0.64
C ALA A 272 7.36 -1.94 -0.51
N ALA A 273 6.39 -2.81 -0.79
CA ALA A 273 5.38 -2.57 -1.82
C ALA A 273 4.56 -1.31 -1.53
N TRP A 274 4.16 -1.11 -0.27
CA TRP A 274 3.46 0.10 0.15
C TRP A 274 4.24 1.39 -0.07
N THR A 275 5.57 1.37 0.13
CA THR A 275 6.40 2.56 -0.13
C THR A 275 6.43 3.00 -1.59
N GLN A 276 5.99 2.13 -2.51
CA GLN A 276 5.99 2.41 -3.94
C GLN A 276 4.65 2.92 -4.46
N ILE A 277 3.60 3.03 -3.64
CA ILE A 277 2.30 3.57 -4.08
C ILE A 277 2.49 4.96 -4.70
N GLY A 278 1.88 5.16 -5.88
CA GLY A 278 1.96 6.40 -6.65
C GLY A 278 3.19 6.54 -7.53
N VAL A 279 4.16 5.62 -7.46
CA VAL A 279 5.32 5.62 -8.37
C VAL A 279 4.83 5.37 -9.81
N PRO A 280 5.23 6.20 -10.79
CA PRO A 280 4.83 6.00 -12.18
C PRO A 280 5.24 4.63 -12.73
N TYR A 281 4.37 4.03 -13.54
CA TYR A 281 4.75 2.87 -14.33
C TYR A 281 5.65 3.29 -15.49
N VAL A 282 6.74 2.56 -15.70
CA VAL A 282 7.54 2.62 -16.95
C VAL A 282 7.94 1.21 -17.30
N TYR A 283 7.67 0.79 -18.54
CA TYR A 283 8.09 -0.52 -19.04
C TYR A 283 9.62 -0.69 -18.92
N GLY A 284 10.06 -1.77 -18.28
CA GLY A 284 11.49 -1.99 -17.98
C GLY A 284 11.99 -1.25 -16.73
N GLY A 285 11.15 -0.45 -16.09
CA GLY A 285 11.49 0.35 -14.91
C GLY A 285 11.86 -0.51 -13.71
N SER A 286 12.98 -0.17 -13.07
CA SER A 286 13.49 -0.87 -11.89
C SER A 286 14.08 0.10 -10.87
N THR A 287 13.69 1.37 -10.93
CA THR A 287 14.19 2.43 -10.05
C THR A 287 13.07 2.79 -9.08
N PRO A 288 13.12 2.28 -7.83
CA PRO A 288 12.13 2.60 -6.81
C PRO A 288 11.96 4.11 -6.66
N TYR A 289 10.75 4.55 -6.34
CA TYR A 289 10.38 5.97 -6.17
C TYR A 289 10.45 6.87 -7.41
N VAL A 290 10.99 6.36 -8.53
CA VAL A 290 11.11 7.12 -9.79
C VAL A 290 10.22 6.51 -10.85
N ALA A 291 10.43 5.22 -11.15
CA ALA A 291 9.73 4.51 -12.21
C ALA A 291 9.92 2.99 -12.06
N LEU A 292 8.82 2.25 -12.04
CA LEU A 292 8.81 0.80 -11.89
C LEU A 292 7.94 0.14 -12.97
N ASP A 293 8.30 -1.06 -13.40
CA ASP A 293 7.32 -2.00 -13.97
C ASP A 293 6.90 -3.04 -12.93
N CYS A 294 5.99 -3.93 -13.31
CA CYS A 294 5.44 -4.95 -12.42
C CYS A 294 6.53 -5.82 -11.79
N SER A 295 7.50 -6.28 -12.58
CA SER A 295 8.57 -7.17 -12.10
C SER A 295 9.67 -6.41 -11.35
N GLY A 296 9.91 -5.14 -11.69
CA GLY A 296 10.80 -4.24 -10.96
C GLY A 296 10.25 -3.90 -9.57
N LEU A 297 8.93 -3.71 -9.46
CA LEU A 297 8.26 -3.57 -8.18
C LEU A 297 8.45 -4.81 -7.30
N THR A 298 8.14 -6.01 -7.80
CA THR A 298 8.29 -7.24 -7.00
C THR A 298 9.75 -7.53 -6.64
N GLN A 299 10.70 -7.27 -7.54
CA GLN A 299 12.13 -7.38 -7.26
C GLN A 299 12.57 -6.45 -6.14
N TRP A 300 12.14 -5.18 -6.19
CA TRP A 300 12.43 -4.23 -5.13
C TRP A 300 11.90 -4.71 -3.78
N CYS A 301 10.65 -5.18 -3.75
CA CYS A 301 9.99 -5.60 -2.51
C CYS A 301 10.71 -6.80 -1.88
N HIS A 302 11.07 -7.80 -2.68
CA HIS A 302 11.81 -8.97 -2.20
C HIS A 302 13.23 -8.61 -1.78
N ALA A 303 13.88 -7.67 -2.47
CA ALA A 303 15.21 -7.19 -2.08
C ALA A 303 15.21 -6.52 -0.69
N GLN A 304 14.13 -5.84 -0.28
CA GLN A 304 14.01 -5.29 1.07
C GLN A 304 13.94 -6.37 2.16
N ALA A 305 13.51 -7.58 1.79
CA ALA A 305 13.56 -8.76 2.65
C ALA A 305 14.86 -9.58 2.50
N GLY A 306 15.85 -9.06 1.76
CA GLY A 306 17.11 -9.76 1.48
C GLY A 306 16.99 -10.90 0.45
N ILE A 307 15.88 -10.98 -0.28
CA ILE A 307 15.58 -12.04 -1.24
C ILE A 307 15.80 -11.51 -2.67
N SER A 308 16.66 -12.18 -3.43
CA SER A 308 16.88 -11.89 -4.84
C SER A 308 15.96 -12.75 -5.71
N ILE A 309 15.19 -12.12 -6.60
CA ILE A 309 14.31 -12.81 -7.55
C ILE A 309 14.61 -12.40 -8.98
N GLY A 310 14.17 -13.21 -9.94
CA GLY A 310 14.36 -12.97 -11.37
C GLY A 310 13.71 -11.68 -11.88
N ARG A 311 14.17 -11.19 -13.03
CA ARG A 311 13.75 -9.91 -13.61
C ARG A 311 12.41 -9.99 -14.35
N THR A 312 12.09 -11.15 -14.91
CA THR A 312 10.86 -11.34 -15.69
C THR A 312 9.80 -12.09 -14.88
N ASP A 313 8.54 -11.88 -15.20
CA ASP A 313 7.39 -12.58 -14.63
C ASP A 313 7.59 -14.11 -14.66
N TRP A 314 8.09 -14.67 -15.77
CA TRP A 314 8.38 -16.10 -15.88
C TRP A 314 9.50 -16.58 -14.95
N GLN A 315 10.56 -15.78 -14.78
CA GLN A 315 11.64 -16.12 -13.85
C GLN A 315 11.16 -16.06 -12.41
N GLN A 316 10.26 -15.12 -12.08
CA GLN A 316 9.65 -15.00 -10.76
C GLN A 316 8.66 -16.13 -10.47
N LEU A 317 7.94 -16.62 -11.49
CA LEU A 317 7.12 -17.83 -11.34
C LEU A 317 7.98 -19.07 -11.08
N ALA A 318 9.04 -19.25 -11.88
CA ALA A 318 9.85 -20.45 -11.84
C ALA A 318 10.81 -20.51 -10.64
N GLY A 319 11.13 -19.37 -10.04
CA GLY A 319 12.14 -19.28 -8.98
C GLY A 319 11.60 -19.47 -7.56
N GLY A 320 10.29 -19.45 -7.34
CA GLY A 320 9.67 -19.60 -6.03
C GLY A 320 8.76 -20.83 -5.93
N GLN A 321 8.18 -21.04 -4.75
CA GLN A 321 7.25 -22.14 -4.52
C GLN A 321 5.81 -21.72 -4.85
N ILE A 322 5.13 -22.50 -5.70
CA ILE A 322 3.69 -22.29 -5.95
C ILE A 322 2.89 -22.68 -4.70
N VAL A 323 2.02 -21.78 -4.25
CA VAL A 323 1.17 -21.95 -3.06
C VAL A 323 -0.32 -21.76 -3.40
N TYR A 324 -1.19 -22.37 -2.61
CA TYR A 324 -2.65 -22.29 -2.76
C TYR A 324 -3.34 -21.58 -1.59
N ASP A 325 -2.57 -21.27 -0.55
CA ASP A 325 -2.94 -20.52 0.65
C ASP A 325 -2.18 -19.17 0.67
N PRO A 326 -2.57 -18.20 -0.18
CA PRO A 326 -1.79 -16.99 -0.33
C PRO A 326 -1.72 -16.20 0.99
N GLN A 327 -0.51 -15.77 1.34
CA GLN A 327 -0.21 -14.95 2.50
C GLN A 327 0.42 -13.63 2.07
N PRO A 328 0.17 -12.52 2.79
CA PRO A 328 0.79 -11.24 2.47
C PRO A 328 2.30 -11.39 2.26
N GLY A 329 2.82 -10.84 1.16
CA GLY A 329 4.22 -11.00 0.74
C GLY A 329 4.44 -12.01 -0.37
N ASP A 330 3.45 -12.87 -0.67
CA ASP A 330 3.50 -13.72 -1.87
C ASP A 330 3.32 -12.91 -3.16
N ILE A 331 3.88 -13.42 -4.26
CA ILE A 331 3.67 -12.85 -5.59
C ILE A 331 2.36 -13.36 -6.17
N CYS A 332 1.47 -12.45 -6.55
CA CYS A 332 0.34 -12.68 -7.44
C CYS A 332 0.87 -12.76 -8.88
N TRP A 333 0.72 -13.91 -9.55
CA TRP A 333 1.22 -14.10 -10.91
C TRP A 333 0.08 -14.38 -11.92
N THR A 334 0.15 -13.72 -13.07
CA THR A 334 -0.68 -13.94 -14.26
C THR A 334 0.24 -13.85 -15.48
N PRO A 335 -0.01 -14.58 -16.59
CA PRO A 335 0.85 -14.46 -17.78
C PRO A 335 1.06 -13.00 -18.21
N GLY A 336 2.31 -12.53 -18.15
CA GLY A 336 2.69 -11.15 -18.48
C GLY A 336 2.60 -10.14 -17.34
N HIS A 337 2.24 -10.52 -16.11
CA HIS A 337 2.11 -9.60 -14.98
C HIS A 337 2.38 -10.24 -13.61
N VAL A 338 2.95 -9.43 -12.71
CA VAL A 338 3.23 -9.81 -11.32
C VAL A 338 2.89 -8.67 -10.37
N ALA A 339 2.45 -9.02 -9.16
CA ALA A 339 2.09 -8.08 -8.12
C ALA A 339 2.38 -8.68 -6.73
N ILE A 340 2.38 -7.84 -5.69
CA ILE A 340 2.56 -8.30 -4.30
C ILE A 340 1.19 -8.49 -3.65
N TYR A 341 0.89 -9.68 -3.16
CA TYR A 341 -0.30 -9.96 -2.38
C TYR A 341 -0.18 -9.30 -0.99
N ILE A 342 -1.25 -8.64 -0.54
CA ILE A 342 -1.26 -7.91 0.74
C ILE A 342 -2.36 -8.41 1.70
N GLY A 343 -3.05 -9.50 1.36
CA GLY A 343 -4.16 -10.04 2.17
C GLY A 343 -5.53 -9.50 1.73
N GLY A 344 -6.60 -10.09 2.27
CA GLY A 344 -7.97 -9.62 2.03
C GLY A 344 -8.42 -9.64 0.55
N GLY A 345 -7.78 -10.45 -0.30
CA GLY A 345 -8.05 -10.45 -1.74
C GLY A 345 -7.51 -9.21 -2.47
N GLN A 346 -6.57 -8.46 -1.87
CA GLN A 346 -5.95 -7.27 -2.45
C GLN A 346 -4.48 -7.51 -2.83
N MET A 347 -3.99 -6.75 -3.81
CA MET A 347 -2.58 -6.73 -4.24
C MET A 347 -2.10 -5.31 -4.52
N ILE A 348 -0.79 -5.09 -4.41
CA ILE A 348 -0.11 -3.87 -4.89
C ILE A 348 0.60 -4.19 -6.19
N GLU A 349 0.34 -3.38 -7.21
CA GLU A 349 0.85 -3.62 -8.56
C GLU A 349 1.29 -2.35 -9.25
N ALA A 350 2.27 -2.49 -10.15
CA ALA A 350 2.54 -1.51 -11.20
C ALA A 350 1.86 -2.04 -12.47
N GLN A 351 0.60 -1.69 -12.68
CA GLN A 351 -0.27 -2.40 -13.64
C GLN A 351 0.16 -2.19 -15.11
N GLN A 352 0.27 -0.94 -15.54
CA GLN A 352 0.50 -0.58 -16.94
C GLN A 352 0.84 0.90 -17.08
N ASP A 353 1.28 1.29 -18.28
CA ASP A 353 1.58 2.69 -18.60
C ASP A 353 0.38 3.61 -18.33
N GLY A 354 0.68 4.79 -17.77
CA GLY A 354 -0.32 5.76 -17.33
C GLY A 354 -1.03 5.44 -16.01
N VAL A 355 -0.80 4.27 -15.40
CA VAL A 355 -1.34 3.91 -14.07
C VAL A 355 -0.17 3.82 -13.07
N PRO A 356 -0.06 4.75 -12.12
CA PRO A 356 0.93 4.63 -11.04
C PRO A 356 0.68 3.38 -10.18
N VAL A 357 1.71 2.93 -9.47
CA VAL A 357 1.61 1.80 -8.53
C VAL A 357 0.43 2.03 -7.58
N CYS A 358 -0.45 1.05 -7.47
CA CYS A 358 -1.70 1.20 -6.73
C CYS A 358 -2.12 -0.12 -6.07
N VAL A 359 -3.12 -0.01 -5.20
CA VAL A 359 -3.83 -1.16 -4.63
C VAL A 359 -4.97 -1.54 -5.55
N SER A 360 -5.13 -2.83 -5.80
CA SER A 360 -6.28 -3.35 -6.55
C SER A 360 -6.71 -4.73 -6.07
N SER A 361 -7.91 -5.15 -6.48
CA SER A 361 -8.38 -6.51 -6.24
C SER A 361 -7.53 -7.52 -7.01
N VAL A 362 -7.20 -8.65 -6.38
CA VAL A 362 -6.30 -9.65 -6.96
C VAL A 362 -6.81 -10.19 -8.29
N ARG A 363 -5.92 -10.24 -9.28
CA ARG A 363 -6.12 -10.85 -10.60
C ARG A 363 -4.97 -11.80 -10.93
N ALA A 364 -4.87 -12.87 -10.15
CA ALA A 364 -3.80 -13.86 -10.23
C ALA A 364 -4.31 -15.21 -10.72
N THR A 365 -3.50 -15.89 -11.54
CA THR A 365 -3.67 -17.30 -11.90
C THR A 365 -2.95 -18.24 -10.93
N SER A 366 -1.85 -17.77 -10.33
CA SER A 366 -1.02 -18.52 -9.38
C SER A 366 -0.46 -17.59 -8.30
N TYR A 367 -0.11 -18.14 -7.15
CA TYR A 367 0.63 -17.45 -6.10
C TYR A 367 1.99 -18.10 -5.90
N VAL A 368 3.02 -17.28 -5.67
CA VAL A 368 4.41 -17.74 -5.55
C VAL A 368 5.04 -17.20 -4.28
N ARG A 369 5.56 -18.09 -3.43
CA ARG A 369 6.21 -17.76 -2.16
C ARG A 369 7.73 -17.91 -2.26
N TYR A 370 8.43 -16.96 -1.67
CA TYR A 370 9.89 -16.85 -1.69
C TYR A 370 10.53 -16.77 -0.29
N TRP A 371 9.70 -16.66 0.75
CA TRP A 371 10.12 -16.42 2.13
C TRP A 371 9.76 -17.59 3.04
#